data_AF-A0A7K2QM71-F1
#
_entry.id   AF-A0A7K2QM71-F1
#
_cell.length_a   1.000
_cell.length_b   1.000
_cell.length_c   1.000
_cell.angle_alpha   90.00
_cell.angle_beta   90.00
_cell.angle_gamma   90.00
#
_symmetry.space_group_name_H-M   'P 1'
#
loop_
_entity.id
_entity.type
_entity.pdbx_description
1 polymer ?
#
loop_
_entity_poly.entity_id
_entity_poly.type
_entity_poly.pdbx_seq_one_letter_code
_entity_poly.pdbx_strand_id
1 'polypeptide(L)'
;HQAVATLALPAQLRRYLARLLPAERQAARALRPVLAQLAGVPMPAQWLYEAAARWDEELAAVQAVVEAATTSLHVVAEPGPGADAALRTGLLGLALEQLPVRAIVANRMVPQGSPDPWLAGLAAQQEKYAAQWAGAHGAGDAPVLPLGHLGRDPSGPDDLTRLTGAAGLVPPPSGDSRARGEWVVEDRLADDGVLVWVVPLPGARKQDLDLVRRGDELLLAAGPYRRIVPLPSALRRCTVSGAALADGVLRIRFAPDPDLWPRRG
;
A
#
# COMPACT_ATOMS: atom_id res chain seq x y z
N HIS A 1 -7.27 -9.01 -4.09
CA HIS A 1 -7.74 -8.49 -2.78
C HIS A 1 -7.07 -9.13 -1.57
N GLN A 2 -7.09 -10.47 -1.44
CA GLN A 2 -6.45 -11.15 -0.30
C GLN A 2 -4.97 -10.83 -0.17
N ALA A 3 -4.19 -10.82 -1.26
CA ALA A 3 -2.76 -10.53 -1.23
C ALA A 3 -2.42 -9.18 -0.54
N VAL A 4 -3.14 -8.10 -0.87
CA VAL A 4 -2.92 -6.79 -0.24
C VAL A 4 -3.21 -6.85 1.26
N ALA A 5 -4.33 -7.48 1.65
CA ALA A 5 -4.67 -7.63 3.05
C ALA A 5 -3.64 -8.48 3.81
N THR A 6 -3.14 -9.56 3.19
CA THR A 6 -2.09 -10.41 3.76
C THR A 6 -0.78 -9.65 3.96
N LEU A 7 -0.36 -8.84 2.98
CA LEU A 7 0.87 -8.04 3.08
C LEU A 7 0.75 -6.91 4.11
N ALA A 8 -0.45 -6.33 4.30
CA ALA A 8 -0.71 -5.30 5.30
C ALA A 8 -0.90 -5.87 6.72
N LEU A 9 -1.16 -7.18 6.84
CA LEU A 9 -1.56 -7.82 8.09
C LEU A 9 -0.53 -7.68 9.22
N PRO A 10 0.80 -7.85 9.01
CA PRO A 10 1.77 -7.72 10.08
C PRO A 10 1.70 -6.36 10.78
N ALA A 11 1.74 -5.27 10.02
CA ALA A 11 1.64 -3.92 10.55
C ALA A 11 0.29 -3.67 11.26
N GLN A 12 -0.80 -4.22 10.74
CA GLN A 12 -2.13 -4.10 11.37
C GLN A 12 -2.20 -4.84 12.71
N LEU A 13 -1.72 -6.09 12.77
CA LEU A 13 -1.74 -6.90 13.99
C LEU A 13 -0.86 -6.29 15.08
N ARG A 14 0.34 -5.79 14.74
CA ARG A 14 1.21 -5.08 15.69
C ARG A 14 0.54 -3.86 16.30
N ARG A 15 -0.15 -3.06 15.48
CA ARG A 15 -0.95 -1.92 15.97
C ARG A 15 -2.06 -2.37 16.92
N TYR A 16 -2.75 -3.48 16.62
CA TYR A 16 -3.78 -4.01 17.52
C TYR A 16 -3.18 -4.52 18.84
N LEU A 17 -2.04 -5.22 18.80
CA LEU A 17 -1.33 -5.68 20.00
C LEU A 17 -0.93 -4.49 20.90
N ALA A 18 -0.31 -3.46 20.32
CA ALA A 18 0.09 -2.26 21.05
C ALA A 18 -1.08 -1.52 21.70
N ARG A 19 -2.26 -1.52 21.06
CA ARG A 19 -3.48 -0.89 21.60
C ARG A 19 -4.15 -1.71 22.71
N LEU A 20 -4.18 -3.04 22.56
CA LEU A 20 -4.83 -3.93 23.52
C LEU A 20 -3.97 -4.16 24.77
N LEU A 21 -2.65 -4.19 24.61
CA LEU A 21 -1.68 -4.47 25.67
C LEU A 21 -0.56 -3.40 25.71
N PRO A 22 -0.86 -2.15 26.10
CA PRO A 22 0.14 -1.07 26.15
C PRO A 22 1.27 -1.38 27.15
N ALA A 23 2.51 -1.13 26.74
CA ALA A 23 3.69 -1.35 27.58
C ALA A 23 3.70 -0.46 28.84
N GLU A 24 3.11 0.73 28.80
CA GLU A 24 3.02 1.62 29.98
C GLU A 24 2.20 0.97 31.11
N ARG A 25 1.18 0.17 30.75
CA ARG A 25 0.39 -0.59 31.73
C ARG A 25 1.16 -1.76 32.33
N GLN A 26 2.14 -2.31 31.62
CA GLN A 26 3.06 -3.30 32.16
C GLN A 26 4.04 -2.66 33.16
N ALA A 27 4.61 -1.50 32.82
CA ALA A 27 5.50 -0.75 33.71
C ALA A 27 4.77 -0.26 34.99
N ALA A 28 3.53 0.19 34.87
CA ALA A 28 2.70 0.58 36.00
C ALA A 28 2.44 -0.58 37.00
N ARG A 29 2.51 -1.86 36.58
CA ARG A 29 2.43 -2.99 37.52
C ARG A 29 3.64 -3.12 38.43
N ALA A 30 4.80 -2.58 38.09
CA ALA A 30 5.93 -2.50 39.03
C ALA A 30 5.60 -1.61 40.24
N LEU A 31 4.57 -0.74 40.12
CA LEU A 31 4.01 0.09 41.19
C LEU A 31 2.81 -0.58 41.91
N ARG A 32 2.70 -1.92 41.83
CA ARG A 32 1.59 -2.74 42.34
C ARG A 32 1.07 -2.39 43.75
N PRO A 33 1.91 -2.07 44.76
CA PRO A 33 1.42 -1.77 46.09
C PRO A 33 0.57 -0.49 46.18
N VAL A 34 0.72 0.44 45.23
CA VAL A 34 0.11 1.78 45.28
C VAL A 34 -1.16 1.86 44.43
N LEU A 35 -1.23 1.11 43.32
CA LEU A 35 -2.37 1.16 42.37
C LEU A 35 -3.55 0.26 42.76
N ALA A 36 -3.38 -0.68 43.69
CA ALA A 36 -4.47 -1.53 44.18
C ALA A 36 -5.62 -0.76 44.85
N GLN A 37 -5.40 0.51 45.23
CA GLN A 37 -6.41 1.38 45.83
C GLN A 37 -7.23 2.18 44.81
N LEU A 38 -6.84 2.21 43.53
CA LEU A 38 -7.49 2.99 42.48
C LEU A 38 -7.94 2.07 41.33
N ALA A 39 -9.24 1.74 41.35
CA ALA A 39 -10.02 1.04 40.32
C ALA A 39 -9.67 -0.44 40.07
N GLY A 40 -10.59 -1.32 40.51
CA GLY A 40 -10.56 -2.78 40.39
C GLY A 40 -10.65 -3.35 38.97
N VAL A 41 -9.76 -2.94 38.06
CA VAL A 41 -9.60 -3.60 36.76
C VAL A 41 -8.61 -4.75 36.92
N PRO A 42 -9.01 -6.03 36.74
CA PRO A 42 -8.08 -7.15 36.80
C PRO A 42 -7.03 -7.00 35.70
N MET A 43 -5.77 -6.86 36.11
CA MET A 43 -4.65 -6.73 35.18
C MET A 43 -4.41 -8.06 34.45
N PRO A 44 -4.14 -8.05 33.13
CA PRO A 44 -3.87 -9.27 32.38
C PRO A 44 -2.71 -10.08 32.98
N ALA A 45 -2.72 -11.39 32.82
CA ALA A 45 -1.65 -12.24 33.34
C ALA A 45 -0.29 -11.94 32.64
N GLN A 46 0.82 -12.13 33.35
CA GLN A 46 2.17 -11.81 32.85
C GLN A 46 2.52 -12.53 31.55
N TRP A 47 2.14 -13.81 31.44
CA TRP A 47 2.35 -14.61 30.23
C TRP A 47 1.71 -14.00 28.98
N LEU A 48 0.63 -13.19 29.13
CA LEU A 48 -0.03 -12.56 27.99
C LEU A 48 0.84 -11.45 27.39
N TYR A 49 1.54 -10.69 28.23
CA TYR A 49 2.48 -9.66 27.78
C TYR A 49 3.72 -10.29 27.14
N GLU A 50 4.24 -11.38 27.70
CA GLU A 50 5.36 -12.12 27.13
C GLU A 50 4.99 -12.73 25.76
N ALA A 51 3.79 -13.31 25.65
CA ALA A 51 3.28 -13.83 24.39
C ALA A 51 3.09 -12.71 23.35
N ALA A 52 2.55 -11.56 23.76
CA ALA A 52 2.36 -10.40 22.88
C ALA A 52 3.69 -9.80 22.42
N ALA A 53 4.69 -9.72 23.30
CA ALA A 53 6.04 -9.25 22.95
C ALA A 53 6.70 -10.16 21.91
N ARG A 54 6.63 -11.48 22.10
CA ARG A 54 7.13 -12.44 21.12
C ARG A 54 6.42 -12.31 19.77
N TRP A 55 5.09 -12.18 19.77
CA TRP A 55 4.34 -11.95 18.52
C TRP A 55 4.68 -10.61 17.87
N ASP A 56 4.87 -9.54 18.63
CA ASP A 56 5.31 -8.26 18.05
C ASP A 56 6.67 -8.40 17.37
N GLU A 57 7.61 -9.13 17.97
CA GLU A 57 8.93 -9.40 17.38
C GLU A 57 8.83 -10.20 16.07
N GLU A 58 8.07 -11.30 16.07
CA GLU A 58 7.85 -12.11 14.86
C GLU A 58 7.15 -11.31 13.75
N LEU A 59 6.09 -10.57 14.09
CA LEU A 59 5.38 -9.72 13.14
C LEU A 59 6.25 -8.56 12.65
N ALA A 60 7.13 -8.01 13.49
CA ALA A 60 8.07 -6.96 13.12
C ALA A 60 9.08 -7.48 12.09
N ALA A 61 9.56 -8.71 12.25
CA ALA A 61 10.45 -9.34 11.27
C ALA A 61 9.76 -9.53 9.91
N VAL A 62 8.51 -10.00 9.89
CA VAL A 62 7.74 -10.12 8.64
C VAL A 62 7.46 -8.76 8.01
N GLN A 63 7.04 -7.78 8.83
CA GLN A 63 6.82 -6.42 8.37
C GLN A 63 8.10 -5.83 7.75
N ALA A 64 9.27 -6.05 8.37
CA ALA A 64 10.55 -5.55 7.86
C ALA A 64 10.90 -6.12 6.49
N VAL A 65 10.56 -7.40 6.20
CA VAL A 65 10.75 -7.98 4.87
C VAL A 65 9.79 -7.37 3.85
N VAL A 66 8.49 -7.28 4.18
CA VAL A 66 7.48 -6.68 3.30
C VAL A 66 7.80 -5.21 3.01
N GLU A 67 8.28 -4.50 4.04
CA GLU A 67 8.66 -3.10 3.99
C GLU A 67 10.17 -2.91 3.74
N ALA A 68 10.91 -3.89 3.22
CA ALA A 68 12.29 -3.63 2.82
C ALA A 68 12.32 -2.76 1.55
N ALA A 69 13.29 -1.84 1.43
CA ALA A 69 13.51 -1.06 0.21
C ALA A 69 13.97 -1.93 -0.99
N THR A 70 14.29 -3.19 -0.73
CA THR A 70 14.65 -4.23 -1.71
C THR A 70 13.46 -5.09 -2.13
N THR A 71 12.31 -4.96 -1.44
CA THR A 71 11.09 -5.72 -1.76
C THR A 71 10.26 -4.97 -2.78
N SER A 72 9.87 -5.65 -3.85
CA SER A 72 8.96 -5.13 -4.86
C SER A 72 8.04 -6.21 -5.39
N LEU A 73 6.94 -5.79 -6.02
CA LEU A 73 5.87 -6.69 -6.47
C LEU A 73 5.79 -6.74 -8.00
N HIS A 74 5.65 -7.94 -8.56
CA HIS A 74 5.12 -8.13 -9.90
C HIS A 74 3.64 -8.49 -9.81
N VAL A 75 2.79 -7.74 -10.51
CA VAL A 75 1.36 -8.03 -10.55
C VAL A 75 1.07 -8.78 -11.84
N VAL A 76 0.65 -10.03 -11.74
CA VAL A 76 0.38 -10.89 -12.90
C VAL A 76 -1.12 -10.94 -13.16
N ALA A 77 -1.53 -10.66 -14.39
CA ALA A 77 -2.93 -10.65 -14.78
C ALA A 77 -3.09 -11.03 -16.26
N GLU A 78 -4.14 -11.79 -16.59
CA GLU A 78 -4.51 -12.09 -17.97
C GLU A 78 -5.31 -10.92 -18.55
N PRO A 79 -4.87 -10.26 -19.65
CA PRO A 79 -5.56 -9.08 -20.17
C PRO A 79 -6.99 -9.37 -20.59
N GLY A 80 -7.92 -8.64 -19.97
CA GLY A 80 -9.34 -8.84 -20.16
C GLY A 80 -10.19 -8.06 -19.14
N PRO A 81 -11.52 -7.97 -19.36
CA PRO A 81 -12.41 -7.14 -18.53
C PRO A 81 -12.42 -7.54 -17.06
N GLY A 82 -12.37 -8.85 -16.75
CA GLY A 82 -12.38 -9.35 -15.38
C GLY A 82 -11.11 -8.96 -14.61
N ALA A 83 -9.96 -9.10 -15.27
CA ALA A 83 -8.67 -8.73 -14.69
C ALA A 83 -8.50 -7.22 -14.54
N ASP A 84 -9.01 -6.42 -15.49
CA ASP A 84 -8.92 -4.96 -15.47
C ASP A 84 -9.46 -4.34 -14.17
N ALA A 85 -10.69 -4.74 -13.79
CA ALA A 85 -11.31 -4.25 -12.57
C ALA A 85 -10.57 -4.69 -11.30
N ALA A 86 -10.11 -5.96 -11.27
CA ALA A 86 -9.34 -6.50 -10.16
C ALA A 86 -7.97 -5.83 -10.02
N LEU A 87 -7.31 -5.55 -11.15
CA LEU A 87 -6.03 -4.89 -11.23
C LEU A 87 -6.13 -3.45 -10.74
N ARG A 88 -7.10 -2.67 -11.24
CA ARG A 88 -7.37 -1.29 -10.76
C ARG A 88 -7.51 -1.24 -9.24
N THR A 89 -8.34 -2.11 -8.71
CA THR A 89 -8.63 -2.12 -7.28
C THR A 89 -7.42 -2.63 -6.50
N GLY A 90 -6.74 -3.67 -6.98
CA GLY A 90 -5.51 -4.18 -6.37
C GLY A 90 -4.39 -3.15 -6.31
N LEU A 91 -4.14 -2.43 -7.41
CA LEU A 91 -3.13 -1.37 -7.50
C LEU A 91 -3.43 -0.21 -6.55
N LEU A 92 -4.70 0.20 -6.41
CA LEU A 92 -5.11 1.18 -5.41
C LEU A 92 -4.72 0.73 -3.99
N GLY A 93 -4.96 -0.54 -3.64
CA GLY A 93 -4.59 -1.09 -2.34
C GLY A 93 -3.07 -1.15 -2.13
N LEU A 94 -2.31 -1.53 -3.14
CA LEU A 94 -0.85 -1.55 -3.08
C LEU A 94 -0.27 -0.13 -2.92
N ALA A 95 -0.84 0.86 -3.63
CA ALA A 95 -0.46 2.26 -3.48
C ALA A 95 -0.80 2.79 -2.07
N LEU A 96 -1.98 2.46 -1.55
CA LEU A 96 -2.36 2.83 -0.18
C LEU A 96 -1.40 2.27 0.86
N GLU A 97 -0.95 1.02 0.70
CA GLU A 97 0.03 0.36 1.58
C GLU A 97 1.49 0.74 1.26
N GLN A 98 1.74 1.59 0.26
CA GLN A 98 3.07 1.98 -0.23
C GLN A 98 3.96 0.77 -0.61
N LEU A 99 3.37 -0.24 -1.23
CA LEU A 99 4.08 -1.41 -1.72
C LEU A 99 4.48 -1.20 -3.20
N PRO A 100 5.79 -1.12 -3.52
CA PRO A 100 6.23 -0.73 -4.85
C PRO A 100 5.95 -1.84 -5.86
N VAL A 101 5.18 -1.50 -6.90
CA VAL A 101 4.94 -2.38 -8.05
C VAL A 101 6.06 -2.18 -9.05
N ARG A 102 6.81 -3.25 -9.33
CA ARG A 102 7.93 -3.21 -10.29
C ARG A 102 7.46 -3.29 -11.73
N ALA A 103 6.46 -4.13 -11.99
CA ALA A 103 5.90 -4.35 -13.31
C ALA A 103 4.52 -5.00 -13.19
N ILE A 104 3.72 -4.83 -14.24
CA ILE A 104 2.50 -5.60 -14.46
C ILE A 104 2.80 -6.61 -15.56
N VAL A 105 2.60 -7.90 -15.30
CA VAL A 105 2.79 -8.95 -16.30
C VAL A 105 1.45 -9.25 -16.95
N ALA A 106 1.31 -8.88 -18.21
CA ALA A 106 0.22 -9.25 -19.08
C ALA A 106 0.39 -10.72 -19.49
N ASN A 107 -0.20 -11.61 -18.70
CA ASN A 107 -0.02 -13.05 -18.80
C ASN A 107 -0.85 -13.67 -19.93
N ARG A 108 -0.36 -14.78 -20.49
CA ARG A 108 -1.03 -15.59 -21.51
C ARG A 108 -1.45 -14.78 -22.74
N MET A 109 -0.59 -13.88 -23.19
CA MET A 109 -0.78 -13.15 -24.44
C MET A 109 -0.78 -14.13 -25.62
N VAL A 110 -1.84 -14.14 -26.41
CA VAL A 110 -1.91 -14.96 -27.62
C VAL A 110 -1.15 -14.29 -28.78
N PRO A 111 -0.71 -15.06 -29.80
CA PRO A 111 -0.03 -14.50 -30.96
C PRO A 111 -0.89 -13.48 -31.71
N GLN A 112 -0.25 -12.40 -32.15
CA GLN A 112 -0.86 -11.38 -33.00
C GLN A 112 -0.86 -11.82 -34.47
N GLY A 113 -1.77 -11.27 -35.28
CA GLY A 113 -1.77 -11.47 -36.74
C GLY A 113 -2.28 -12.83 -37.22
N SER A 114 -3.02 -13.57 -36.39
CA SER A 114 -3.69 -14.80 -36.82
C SER A 114 -4.78 -14.51 -37.88
N PRO A 115 -4.90 -15.34 -38.94
CA PRO A 115 -6.04 -15.26 -39.86
C PRO A 115 -7.34 -15.83 -39.26
N ASP A 116 -7.25 -16.59 -38.16
CA ASP A 116 -8.43 -17.10 -37.45
C ASP A 116 -9.17 -15.96 -36.74
N PRO A 117 -10.45 -15.70 -37.07
CA PRO A 117 -11.20 -14.56 -36.51
C PRO A 117 -11.34 -14.58 -34.99
N TRP A 118 -11.47 -15.77 -34.39
CA TRP A 118 -11.58 -15.92 -32.94
C TRP A 118 -10.27 -15.52 -32.25
N LEU A 119 -9.14 -16.06 -32.71
CA LEU A 119 -7.83 -15.74 -32.16
C LEU A 119 -7.47 -14.27 -32.39
N ALA A 120 -7.78 -13.72 -33.57
CA ALA A 120 -7.57 -12.31 -33.87
C ALA A 120 -8.38 -11.39 -32.94
N GLY A 121 -9.66 -11.73 -32.68
CA GLY A 121 -10.50 -11.00 -31.75
C GLY A 121 -9.99 -11.04 -30.30
N LEU A 122 -9.53 -12.22 -29.85
CA LEU A 122 -8.94 -12.38 -28.53
C LEU A 122 -7.63 -11.60 -28.39
N ALA A 123 -6.75 -11.67 -29.40
CA ALA A 123 -5.48 -10.97 -29.44
C ALA A 123 -5.66 -9.44 -29.35
N ALA A 124 -6.62 -8.90 -30.12
CA ALA A 124 -6.97 -7.48 -30.09
C ALA A 124 -7.57 -7.05 -28.74
N GLN A 125 -8.39 -7.90 -28.12
CA GLN A 125 -8.91 -7.62 -26.78
C GLN A 125 -7.79 -7.58 -25.74
N GLN A 126 -6.87 -8.54 -25.78
CA GLN A 126 -5.74 -8.58 -24.85
C GLN A 126 -4.83 -7.37 -25.01
N GLU A 127 -4.49 -7.00 -26.25
CA GLU A 127 -3.68 -5.83 -26.55
C GLU A 127 -4.34 -4.53 -26.04
N LYS A 128 -5.65 -4.38 -26.26
CA LYS A 128 -6.42 -3.25 -25.75
C LYS A 128 -6.28 -3.10 -24.24
N TYR A 129 -6.48 -4.18 -23.47
CA TYR A 129 -6.38 -4.11 -22.01
C TYR A 129 -4.94 -3.91 -21.54
N ALA A 130 -3.96 -4.56 -22.16
CA ALA A 130 -2.55 -4.34 -21.84
C ALA A 130 -2.13 -2.87 -22.07
N ALA A 131 -2.56 -2.26 -23.18
CA ALA A 131 -2.34 -0.84 -23.45
C ALA A 131 -3.06 0.06 -22.44
N GLN A 132 -4.29 -0.29 -22.05
CA GLN A 132 -5.03 0.43 -21.01
C GLN A 132 -4.33 0.37 -19.65
N TRP A 133 -3.64 -0.72 -19.33
CA TRP A 133 -2.88 -0.84 -18.08
C TRP A 133 -1.64 0.05 -18.08
N ALA A 134 -0.99 0.21 -19.24
CA ALA A 134 0.16 1.10 -19.41
C ALA A 134 -0.23 2.58 -19.29
N GLY A 135 -1.43 2.98 -19.73
CA GLY A 135 -1.85 4.39 -19.79
C GLY A 135 -2.80 4.87 -18.69
N ALA A 136 -3.72 4.02 -18.18
CA ALA A 136 -4.90 4.50 -17.44
C ALA A 136 -5.01 3.97 -15.99
N HIS A 137 -4.28 2.92 -15.63
CA HIS A 137 -4.43 2.27 -14.31
C HIS A 137 -3.55 2.85 -13.22
N GLY A 138 -2.75 3.87 -13.54
CA GLY A 138 -1.95 4.59 -12.56
C GLY A 138 -0.98 3.67 -11.82
N ALA A 139 -0.42 2.66 -12.46
CA ALA A 139 0.68 1.89 -11.89
C ALA A 139 1.99 2.72 -11.76
N GLY A 140 1.89 4.05 -11.76
CA GLY A 140 3.01 4.97 -11.94
C GLY A 140 3.75 4.63 -13.22
N ASP A 141 5.08 4.62 -13.12
CA ASP A 141 6.01 4.26 -14.19
C ASP A 141 6.22 2.74 -14.33
N ALA A 142 5.37 1.89 -13.72
CA ALA A 142 5.54 0.45 -13.81
C ALA A 142 5.24 -0.05 -15.23
N PRO A 143 6.20 -0.69 -15.91
CA PRO A 143 5.98 -1.20 -17.26
C PRO A 143 4.99 -2.36 -17.26
N VAL A 144 4.24 -2.47 -18.35
CA VAL A 144 3.44 -3.66 -18.67
C VAL A 144 4.29 -4.60 -19.54
N LEU A 145 4.58 -5.79 -19.02
CA LEU A 145 5.42 -6.79 -19.66
C LEU A 145 4.53 -7.90 -20.24
N PRO A 146 4.51 -8.08 -21.58
CA PRO A 146 3.77 -9.18 -22.18
C PRO A 146 4.46 -10.52 -21.90
N LEU A 147 3.68 -11.52 -21.51
CA LEU A 147 4.11 -12.89 -21.34
C LEU A 147 3.26 -13.81 -22.23
N GLY A 148 3.89 -14.35 -23.27
CA GLY A 148 3.22 -15.14 -24.30
C GLY A 148 2.67 -16.47 -23.79
N HIS A 149 1.53 -16.88 -24.33
CA HIS A 149 0.98 -18.22 -24.12
C HIS A 149 1.75 -19.25 -24.97
N LEU A 150 2.26 -20.33 -24.36
CA LEU A 150 3.04 -21.36 -25.08
C LEU A 150 2.18 -22.35 -25.88
N GLY A 151 0.86 -22.29 -25.75
CA GLY A 151 -0.08 -23.26 -26.33
C GLY A 151 -0.19 -24.56 -25.53
N ARG A 152 0.63 -24.72 -24.49
CA ARG A 152 0.65 -25.84 -23.55
C ARG A 152 1.26 -25.38 -22.23
N ASP A 153 1.16 -26.21 -21.20
CA ASP A 153 1.82 -25.94 -19.93
C ASP A 153 3.36 -25.98 -20.09
N PRO A 154 4.09 -25.05 -19.44
CA PRO A 154 5.55 -25.05 -19.46
C PRO A 154 6.08 -26.29 -18.72
N SER A 155 6.95 -27.04 -19.40
CA SER A 155 7.54 -28.28 -18.92
C SER A 155 9.06 -28.26 -19.13
N GLY A 156 9.77 -27.53 -18.28
CA GLY A 156 11.23 -27.54 -18.22
C GLY A 156 11.91 -26.23 -18.65
N PRO A 157 13.26 -26.20 -18.61
CA PRO A 157 14.05 -24.98 -18.75
C PRO A 157 13.88 -24.26 -20.09
N ASP A 158 13.67 -24.99 -21.19
CA ASP A 158 13.49 -24.38 -22.52
C ASP A 158 12.20 -23.57 -22.62
N ASP A 159 11.14 -24.03 -21.96
CA ASP A 159 9.87 -23.32 -21.88
C ASP A 159 9.99 -22.07 -21.01
N LEU A 160 10.71 -22.17 -19.90
CA LEU A 160 11.03 -21.02 -19.06
C LEU A 160 11.84 -19.98 -19.84
N THR A 161 12.83 -20.41 -20.62
CA THR A 161 13.65 -19.52 -21.46
C THR A 161 12.81 -18.79 -22.51
N ARG A 162 11.84 -19.48 -23.13
CA ARG A 162 10.89 -18.86 -24.05
C ARG A 162 9.98 -17.84 -23.36
N LEU A 163 9.54 -18.13 -22.13
CA LEU A 163 8.69 -17.24 -21.34
C LEU A 163 9.46 -16.02 -20.81
N THR A 164 10.71 -16.18 -20.39
CA THR A 164 11.52 -15.11 -19.79
C THR A 164 12.32 -14.30 -20.79
N GLY A 165 12.19 -14.59 -22.10
CA GLY A 165 12.91 -13.88 -23.16
C GLY A 165 12.60 -12.37 -23.24
N ALA A 166 11.49 -11.91 -22.67
CA ALA A 166 11.18 -10.49 -22.58
C ALA A 166 11.96 -9.80 -21.44
N ALA A 167 12.63 -8.69 -21.78
CA ALA A 167 13.39 -7.89 -20.82
C ALA A 167 12.51 -7.42 -19.65
N GLY A 168 13.03 -7.57 -18.43
CA GLY A 168 12.37 -7.09 -17.20
C GLY A 168 11.49 -8.10 -16.48
N LEU A 169 11.19 -9.28 -17.07
CA LEU A 169 10.44 -10.35 -16.38
C LEU A 169 11.26 -11.01 -15.26
N VAL A 170 12.56 -11.19 -15.49
CA VAL A 170 13.50 -11.68 -14.49
C VAL A 170 14.05 -10.47 -13.73
N PRO A 171 13.85 -10.38 -12.39
CA PRO A 171 14.44 -9.31 -11.60
C PRO A 171 15.97 -9.40 -11.65
N PRO A 172 16.69 -8.27 -11.69
CA PRO A 172 18.15 -8.27 -11.70
C PRO A 172 18.71 -8.88 -10.39
N PRO A 173 19.87 -9.55 -10.44
CA PRO A 173 20.45 -10.26 -9.30
C PRO A 173 20.83 -9.32 -8.14
N SER A 174 21.24 -8.10 -8.45
CA SER A 174 21.35 -7.00 -7.48
C SER A 174 19.98 -6.34 -7.38
N GLY A 175 19.22 -6.67 -6.34
CA GLY A 175 17.87 -6.14 -6.12
C GLY A 175 17.82 -4.64 -6.41
N ASP A 176 17.05 -4.29 -7.44
CA ASP A 176 16.90 -2.91 -7.87
C ASP A 176 15.99 -2.22 -6.86
N SER A 177 16.58 -1.34 -6.04
CA SER A 177 15.84 -0.64 -5.00
C SER A 177 14.90 0.36 -5.66
N ARG A 178 13.62 0.00 -5.73
CA ARG A 178 12.59 1.02 -5.92
C ARG A 178 12.27 1.61 -4.57
N ALA A 179 12.68 2.86 -4.39
CA ALA A 179 12.28 3.63 -3.23
C ALA A 179 10.75 3.57 -3.11
N ARG A 180 10.26 3.32 -1.89
CA ARG A 180 8.84 3.52 -1.61
C ARG A 180 8.46 4.94 -2.01
N GLY A 181 7.32 5.10 -2.66
CA GLY A 181 6.75 6.42 -2.89
C GLY A 181 6.45 7.07 -1.55
N GLU A 182 7.32 7.98 -1.11
CA GLU A 182 7.14 8.72 0.11
C GLU A 182 5.98 9.71 -0.06
N TRP A 183 5.08 9.76 0.92
CA TRP A 183 4.01 10.75 0.91
C TRP A 183 4.56 12.09 1.37
N VAL A 184 4.73 13.01 0.43
CA VAL A 184 5.42 14.29 0.64
C VAL A 184 4.49 15.30 1.32
N VAL A 185 5.05 16.11 2.21
CA VAL A 185 4.39 17.31 2.73
C VAL A 185 4.94 18.52 1.99
N GLU A 186 4.11 19.18 1.20
CA GLU A 186 4.42 20.46 0.56
C GLU A 186 4.18 21.59 1.57
N ASP A 187 5.20 22.42 1.78
CA ASP A 187 5.06 23.65 2.57
C ASP A 187 4.51 24.78 1.68
N ARG A 188 3.26 25.17 1.94
CA ARG A 188 2.59 26.29 1.27
C ARG A 188 2.16 27.35 2.27
N LEU A 189 2.86 27.46 3.40
CA LEU A 189 2.51 28.41 4.46
C LEU A 189 2.64 29.86 4.01
N ALA A 190 3.63 30.18 3.17
CA ALA A 190 3.85 31.53 2.67
C ALA A 190 2.77 32.00 1.68
N ASP A 191 2.30 31.10 0.82
CA ASP A 191 1.37 31.43 -0.25
C ASP A 191 -0.10 31.26 0.18
N ASP A 192 -0.40 30.12 0.82
CA ASP A 192 -1.76 29.65 1.09
C ASP A 192 -2.07 29.49 2.59
N GLY A 193 -1.09 29.71 3.47
CA GLY A 193 -1.25 29.53 4.92
C GLY A 193 -1.47 28.07 5.36
N VAL A 194 -1.13 27.07 4.52
CA VAL A 194 -1.38 25.65 4.80
C VAL A 194 -0.16 24.77 4.48
N LEU A 195 -0.13 23.59 5.08
CA LEU A 195 0.68 22.46 4.63
C LEU A 195 -0.20 21.51 3.80
N VAL A 196 0.36 20.88 2.77
CA VAL A 196 -0.39 19.94 1.92
C VAL A 196 0.28 18.57 1.95
N TRP A 197 -0.43 17.56 2.45
CA TRP A 197 0.03 16.18 2.39
C TRP A 197 -0.40 15.53 1.08
N VAL A 198 0.57 15.10 0.28
CA VAL A 198 0.39 14.55 -1.06
C VAL A 198 0.48 13.04 -1.03
N VAL A 199 -0.63 12.38 -1.38
CA VAL A 199 -0.80 10.93 -1.27
C VAL A 199 -1.23 10.36 -2.63
N PRO A 200 -0.31 9.73 -3.39
CA PRO A 200 -0.67 9.05 -4.64
C PRO A 200 -1.61 7.86 -4.38
N LEU A 201 -2.81 7.92 -4.96
CA LEU A 201 -3.85 6.89 -4.91
C LEU A 201 -4.42 6.66 -6.32
N PRO A 202 -3.61 6.07 -7.22
CA PRO A 202 -4.04 5.79 -8.58
C PRO A 202 -5.31 4.95 -8.61
N GLY A 203 -6.26 5.34 -9.47
CA GLY A 203 -7.55 4.66 -9.58
C GLY A 203 -8.54 4.94 -8.44
N ALA A 204 -8.19 5.76 -7.44
CA ALA A 204 -9.13 6.21 -6.42
C ALA A 204 -10.26 7.03 -7.05
N ARG A 205 -11.44 6.96 -6.42
CA ARG A 205 -12.61 7.76 -6.76
C ARG A 205 -13.04 8.54 -5.54
N LYS A 206 -13.43 9.80 -5.74
CA LYS A 206 -13.78 10.71 -4.64
C LYS A 206 -14.88 10.15 -3.72
N GLN A 207 -15.88 9.46 -4.30
CA GLN A 207 -16.99 8.84 -3.56
C GLN A 207 -16.58 7.63 -2.71
N ASP A 208 -15.42 7.05 -2.99
CA ASP A 208 -14.88 5.87 -2.30
C ASP A 208 -13.74 6.24 -1.35
N LEU A 209 -13.54 7.53 -1.08
CA LEU A 209 -12.53 8.05 -0.16
C LEU A 209 -13.17 8.47 1.17
N ASP A 210 -12.56 8.06 2.27
CA ASP A 210 -12.89 8.54 3.61
C ASP A 210 -11.62 8.88 4.40
N LEU A 211 -11.71 9.95 5.19
CA LEU A 211 -10.60 10.54 5.93
C LEU A 211 -11.05 10.84 7.36
N VAL A 212 -10.51 10.09 8.31
CA VAL A 212 -10.80 10.30 9.73
C VAL A 212 -9.51 10.53 10.48
N ARG A 213 -9.32 11.75 10.99
CA ARG A 213 -8.21 12.05 11.89
C ARG A 213 -8.54 11.62 13.31
N ARG A 214 -7.57 11.01 14.00
CA ARG A 214 -7.62 10.69 15.43
C ARG A 214 -6.26 11.00 16.06
N GLY A 215 -6.18 12.10 16.81
CA GLY A 215 -4.93 12.58 17.40
C GLY A 215 -3.87 12.82 16.33
N ASP A 216 -2.74 12.12 16.48
CA ASP A 216 -1.58 12.15 15.58
C ASP A 216 -1.66 11.10 14.45
N GLU A 217 -2.82 10.51 14.20
CA GLU A 217 -3.04 9.53 13.14
C GLU A 217 -4.14 9.98 12.18
N LEU A 218 -4.03 9.52 10.93
CA LEU A 218 -5.06 9.61 9.92
C LEU A 218 -5.46 8.21 9.48
N LEU A 219 -6.74 7.88 9.62
CA LEU A 219 -7.36 6.76 8.92
C LEU A 219 -7.72 7.24 7.52
N LEU A 220 -7.07 6.64 6.52
CA LEU A 220 -7.35 6.83 5.11
C LEU A 220 -8.02 5.56 4.56
N ALA A 221 -9.25 5.71 4.07
CA ALA A 221 -9.93 4.65 3.33
C ALA A 221 -9.99 5.02 1.83
N ALA A 222 -9.74 4.02 0.98
CA ALA A 222 -9.84 4.15 -0.47
C ALA A 222 -10.40 2.84 -1.06
N GLY A 223 -11.63 2.90 -1.56
CA GLY A 223 -12.35 1.69 -2.00
C GLY A 223 -12.51 0.70 -0.84
N PRO A 224 -12.14 -0.58 -1.02
CA PRO A 224 -12.26 -1.59 0.05
C PRO A 224 -11.10 -1.55 1.06
N TYR A 225 -10.10 -0.69 0.86
CA TYR A 225 -8.89 -0.66 1.68
C TYR A 225 -8.94 0.45 2.70
N ARG A 226 -8.32 0.20 3.85
CA ARG A 226 -8.19 1.16 4.96
C ARG A 226 -6.81 1.05 5.56
N ARG A 227 -6.17 2.20 5.76
CA ARG A 227 -4.86 2.28 6.39
C ARG A 227 -4.86 3.39 7.42
N ILE A 228 -4.35 3.06 8.61
CA ILE A 228 -4.05 4.07 9.63
C ILE A 228 -2.59 4.43 9.46
N VAL A 229 -2.32 5.71 9.27
CA VAL A 229 -0.98 6.25 9.11
C VAL A 229 -0.70 7.31 10.18
N PRO A 230 0.51 7.31 10.78
CA PRO A 230 0.91 8.42 11.64
C PRO A 230 1.08 9.69 10.81
N LEU A 231 0.70 10.83 11.39
CA LEU A 231 0.93 12.13 10.79
C LEU A 231 2.44 12.45 10.82
N PRO A 232 3.00 12.92 9.68
CA PRO A 232 4.28 13.60 9.66
C PRO A 232 4.33 14.67 10.76
N SER A 233 5.50 14.85 11.38
CA SER A 233 5.67 15.71 12.56
C SER A 233 5.13 17.13 12.34
N ALA A 234 5.36 17.71 11.16
CA ALA A 234 4.88 19.03 10.77
C ALA A 234 3.34 19.17 10.80
N LEU A 235 2.60 18.08 10.58
CA LEU A 235 1.13 18.10 10.50
C LEU A 235 0.44 17.89 11.85
N ARG A 236 1.16 17.41 12.88
CA ARG A 236 0.58 17.06 14.20
C ARG A 236 -0.06 18.25 14.90
N ARG A 237 0.51 19.46 14.72
CA ARG A 237 0.00 20.73 15.27
C ARG A 237 -0.87 21.53 14.29
N CYS A 238 -1.35 20.89 13.24
CA CYS A 238 -2.31 21.48 12.31
C CYS A 238 -3.70 20.89 12.57
N THR A 239 -4.73 21.39 11.88
CA THR A 239 -6.07 20.80 11.73
C THR A 239 -6.34 20.50 10.25
N VAL A 240 -7.14 19.48 9.93
CA VAL A 240 -7.49 19.18 8.53
C VAL A 240 -8.48 20.24 8.05
N SER A 241 -8.11 21.01 7.02
CA SER A 241 -8.94 22.08 6.46
C SER A 241 -9.62 21.72 5.15
N GLY A 242 -9.20 20.63 4.50
CA GLY A 242 -9.87 20.09 3.32
C GLY A 242 -9.08 18.97 2.65
N ALA A 243 -9.70 18.32 1.67
CA ALA A 243 -9.03 17.33 0.83
C ALA A 243 -9.57 17.38 -0.60
N ALA A 244 -8.69 17.17 -1.57
CA ALA A 244 -9.02 17.13 -2.98
C ALA A 244 -8.31 15.95 -3.67
N LEU A 245 -9.03 15.22 -4.52
CA LEU A 245 -8.47 14.16 -5.37
C LEU A 245 -8.48 14.67 -6.81
N ALA A 246 -7.32 14.69 -7.45
CA ALA A 246 -7.16 15.01 -8.86
C ALA A 246 -6.03 14.15 -9.46
N ASP A 247 -6.23 13.62 -10.66
CA ASP A 247 -5.24 12.84 -11.42
C ASP A 247 -4.59 11.70 -10.61
N GLY A 248 -5.39 11.01 -9.79
CA GLY A 248 -4.90 9.91 -8.95
C GLY A 248 -4.06 10.36 -7.75
N VAL A 249 -4.07 11.65 -7.40
CA VAL A 249 -3.33 12.20 -6.26
C VAL A 249 -4.29 12.86 -5.28
N LEU A 250 -4.32 12.35 -4.05
CA LEU A 250 -5.06 12.94 -2.94
C LEU A 250 -4.18 14.00 -2.27
N ARG A 251 -4.66 15.24 -2.22
CA ARG A 251 -4.04 16.36 -1.52
C ARG A 251 -4.87 16.71 -0.30
N ILE A 252 -4.29 16.55 0.87
CA ILE A 252 -4.94 16.84 2.15
C ILE A 252 -4.35 18.13 2.69
N ARG A 253 -5.19 19.16 2.87
CA ARG A 253 -4.77 20.47 3.38
C ARG A 253 -4.83 20.47 4.90
N PHE A 254 -3.78 21.00 5.50
CA PHE A 254 -3.60 21.14 6.94
C PHE A 254 -3.36 22.61 7.27
N ALA A 255 -4.25 23.21 8.06
CA ALA A 255 -4.07 24.58 8.55
C ALA A 255 -3.40 24.55 9.94
N PRO A 256 -2.35 25.35 10.21
CA PRO A 256 -1.75 25.47 11.53
C PRO A 256 -2.82 25.76 12.60
N ASP A 257 -2.77 25.03 13.71
CA ASP A 257 -3.65 25.29 14.85
C ASP A 257 -3.11 26.51 15.62
N PRO A 258 -3.86 27.62 15.72
CA PRO A 258 -3.39 28.85 16.36
C PRO A 258 -3.04 28.68 17.85
N ASP A 259 -3.59 27.66 18.52
CA ASP A 259 -3.32 27.41 19.95
C ASP A 259 -2.05 26.57 20.17
N LEU A 260 -1.57 25.87 19.13
CA LEU A 260 -0.44 24.93 19.21
C LEU A 260 0.76 25.37 18.36
N TRP A 261 0.56 26.26 17.39
CA TRP A 261 1.62 26.70 16.47
C TRP A 261 2.49 27.81 17.08
N PRO A 262 3.82 27.81 16.85
CA PRO A 262 4.68 28.88 17.33
C PRO A 262 4.24 30.23 16.75
N ARG A 263 3.96 31.20 17.62
CA ARG A 263 3.74 32.58 17.20
C ARG A 263 5.07 33.13 16.70
N ARG A 264 5.10 33.68 15.47
CA ARG A 264 6.22 34.49 15.02
C ARG A 264 6.21 35.78 15.85
N GLY A 265 7.13 35.88 16.79
CA GLY A 265 7.49 37.13 17.45
C GLY A 265 8.27 38.03 16.51
#